data_AF-A0A8H6XRE6-F1
#
_entry.id   AF-A0A8H6XRE6-F1
#
_cell.length_a   1.000
_cell.length_b   1.000
_cell.length_c   1.000
_cell.angle_alpha   90.00
_cell.angle_beta   90.00
_cell.angle_gamma   90.00
#
_symmetry.space_group_name_H-M   'P 1'
#
loop_
_entity.id
_entity.type
_entity.pdbx_description
1 polymer ?
#
loop_
_entity_poly.entity_id
_entity_poly.type
_entity_poly.pdbx_seq_one_letter_code
_entity_poly.pdbx_strand_id
1 'polypeptide(L)'
;MLAPYASSKRFVNCMTESVARELVMQGKDVEVLGIRVGEVCGTAYNKNTAALFEPDAKTMARAALARVGCGRTTVIGYWAHALQVAGLHLAPKLIQERSMQNVIRTRWKTDQLMMKSE
;
A
#
# COMPACT_ATOMS: atom_id res chain seq x y z
N MET A 1 13.27 -2.33 -8.39
CA MET A 1 13.70 -0.92 -8.13
C MET A 1 12.76 -0.23 -7.13
N LEU A 2 13.22 0.10 -5.92
CA LEU A 2 12.36 0.61 -4.84
C LEU A 2 12.05 2.11 -4.90
N ALA A 3 13.06 2.95 -5.12
CA ALA A 3 12.91 4.41 -5.10
C ALA A 3 11.87 4.94 -6.10
N PRO A 4 11.91 4.61 -7.41
CA PRO A 4 10.91 5.12 -8.35
C PRO A 4 9.50 4.60 -8.02
N TYR A 5 9.38 3.33 -7.62
CA TYR A 5 8.09 2.76 -7.20
C TYR A 5 7.50 3.51 -6.00
N ALA A 6 8.30 3.70 -4.94
CA ALA A 6 7.85 4.36 -3.71
C ALA A 6 7.46 5.83 -3.97
N SER A 7 8.28 6.56 -4.74
CA SER A 7 8.00 7.93 -5.14
C SER A 7 6.69 8.03 -5.93
N SER A 8 6.48 7.16 -6.92
CA SER A 8 5.24 7.14 -7.72
C SER A 8 4.00 6.86 -6.87
N LYS A 9 4.06 5.91 -5.93
CA LYS A 9 2.92 5.63 -5.03
C LYS A 9 2.63 6.77 -4.07
N ARG A 10 3.67 7.47 -3.59
CA ARG A 10 3.50 8.68 -2.77
C ARG A 10 2.92 9.84 -3.56
N PHE A 11 3.39 10.03 -4.79
CA PHE A 11 2.87 11.05 -5.70
C PHE A 11 1.37 10.85 -5.95
N VAL A 12 0.95 9.63 -6.29
CA VAL A 12 -0.48 9.32 -6.50
C VAL A 12 -1.32 9.64 -5.27
N ASN A 13 -0.89 9.25 -4.06
CA ASN A 13 -1.64 9.58 -2.84
C ASN A 13 -1.76 11.10 -2.62
N CYS A 14 -0.67 11.85 -2.81
CA CYS A 14 -0.69 13.31 -2.68
C CYS A 14 -1.64 13.95 -3.71
N MET A 15 -1.57 13.49 -4.96
CA MET A 15 -2.45 13.95 -6.04
C MET A 15 -3.92 13.68 -5.72
N THR A 16 -4.26 12.48 -5.26
CA THR A 16 -5.61 12.11 -4.82
C THR A 16 -6.14 13.06 -3.75
N GLU A 17 -5.32 13.39 -2.75
CA GLU A 17 -5.69 14.31 -1.67
C GLU A 17 -5.91 15.75 -2.17
N SER A 18 -5.06 16.23 -3.08
CA SER A 18 -5.21 17.56 -3.68
C SER A 18 -6.46 17.66 -4.55
N VAL A 19 -6.70 16.68 -5.43
CA VAL A 19 -7.90 16.65 -6.30
C VAL A 19 -9.19 16.59 -5.48
N ALA A 20 -9.21 15.79 -4.40
CA ALA A 20 -10.37 15.74 -3.52
C ALA A 20 -10.70 17.11 -2.91
N ARG A 21 -9.68 17.86 -2.47
CA ARG A 21 -9.84 19.22 -1.92
C ARG A 21 -10.33 20.20 -2.98
N GLU A 22 -9.82 20.11 -4.20
CA GLU A 22 -10.27 20.96 -5.31
C GLU A 22 -11.75 20.72 -5.64
N LEU A 23 -12.20 19.47 -5.66
CA LEU A 23 -13.60 19.13 -5.93
C LEU A 23 -14.54 19.64 -4.83
N VAL A 24 -14.13 19.51 -3.56
CA VAL A 24 -14.88 20.08 -2.43
C VAL A 24 -14.97 21.60 -2.53
N MET A 25 -13.86 22.27 -2.84
CA MET A 25 -13.82 23.73 -3.04
C MET A 25 -14.74 24.17 -4.20
N GLN A 26 -14.81 23.38 -5.28
CA GLN A 26 -15.69 23.64 -6.43
C GLN A 26 -17.17 23.28 -6.17
N GLY A 27 -17.52 22.78 -4.99
CA GLY A 27 -18.88 22.35 -4.66
C GLY A 27 -19.34 21.12 -5.47
N LYS A 28 -18.41 20.28 -5.93
CA LYS A 28 -18.71 19.05 -6.67
C LYS A 28 -18.94 17.89 -5.71
N ASP A 29 -20.05 17.19 -5.88
CA ASP A 29 -20.38 15.97 -5.12
C ASP A 29 -19.74 14.74 -5.78
N VAL A 30 -18.41 14.66 -5.72
CA VAL A 30 -17.63 13.55 -6.27
C VAL A 30 -16.64 13.06 -5.22
N GLU A 31 -16.77 11.80 -4.81
CA GLU A 31 -15.82 11.15 -3.90
C GLU A 31 -14.55 10.75 -4.67
N VAL A 32 -13.40 11.12 -4.11
CA VAL A 32 -12.08 10.69 -4.59
C VAL A 32 -11.44 9.82 -3.52
N LEU A 33 -11.15 8.57 -3.86
CA LEU A 33 -10.66 7.55 -2.93
C LEU A 33 -9.31 6.98 -3.37
N GLY A 34 -8.29 7.18 -2.54
CA GLY A 34 -6.97 6.57 -2.63
C GLY A 34 -6.85 5.38 -1.69
N ILE A 35 -6.47 4.22 -2.23
CA ILE A 35 -6.36 2.98 -1.46
C ILE A 35 -4.89 2.60 -1.32
N ARG A 36 -4.41 2.59 -0.08
CA ARG A 36 -3.09 2.09 0.28
C ARG A 36 -3.15 0.58 0.43
N VAL A 37 -2.37 -0.10 -0.40
CA VAL A 37 -2.31 -1.56 -0.47
C VAL A 37 -0.95 -2.03 0.07
N GLY A 38 -0.96 -3.05 0.93
CA GLY A 38 0.23 -3.79 1.33
C GLY A 38 0.61 -4.86 0.31
N GLU A 39 1.33 -5.89 0.75
CA GLU A 39 1.59 -7.07 -0.09
C GLU A 39 0.30 -7.87 -0.31
N VAL A 40 0.14 -8.40 -1.53
CA VAL A 40 -1.06 -9.12 -2.00
C VAL A 40 -0.63 -10.30 -2.86
N CYS A 41 -1.20 -11.46 -2.58
CA CYS A 41 -0.99 -12.71 -3.32
C CYS A 41 -1.88 -12.79 -4.57
N GLY A 42 -1.57 -13.72 -5.46
CA GLY A 42 -2.37 -13.96 -6.67
C GLY A 42 -2.23 -12.83 -7.70
N THR A 43 -1.09 -12.12 -7.68
CA THR A 43 -0.75 -11.06 -8.66
C THR A 43 0.29 -11.56 -9.66
N ALA A 44 0.53 -10.80 -10.72
CA ALA A 44 1.51 -11.17 -11.76
C ALA A 44 2.92 -11.42 -11.19
N TYR A 45 3.30 -10.65 -10.15
CA TYR A 45 4.63 -10.71 -9.54
C TYR A 45 4.68 -11.59 -8.28
N ASN A 46 3.55 -11.75 -7.59
CA ASN A 46 3.49 -12.49 -6.33
C ASN A 46 2.46 -13.62 -6.37
N LYS A 47 2.97 -14.85 -6.51
CA LYS A 47 2.21 -16.10 -6.59
C LYS A 47 2.24 -16.89 -5.26
N ASN A 48 2.61 -16.23 -4.15
CA ASN A 48 2.61 -16.87 -2.85
C ASN A 48 1.20 -17.32 -2.42
N THR A 49 1.15 -18.21 -1.43
CA THR A 49 -0.11 -18.63 -0.82
C THR A 49 -0.66 -17.49 0.05
N ALA A 50 -1.98 -17.31 0.04
CA ALA A 50 -2.62 -16.26 0.82
C ALA A 50 -2.31 -16.40 2.32
N ALA A 51 -1.94 -15.29 2.96
CA ALA A 51 -1.62 -15.20 4.37
C ALA A 51 -2.35 -14.02 5.03
N LEU A 52 -2.32 -13.93 6.36
CA LEU A 52 -3.04 -12.90 7.10
C LEU A 52 -2.66 -11.47 6.68
N PHE A 53 -1.37 -11.20 6.46
CA PHE A 53 -0.85 -9.90 6.00
C PHE A 53 -0.67 -9.82 4.48
N GLU A 54 -1.01 -10.89 3.77
CA GLU A 54 -0.83 -11.04 2.32
C GLU A 54 -2.12 -11.64 1.73
N PRO A 55 -3.22 -10.86 1.69
CA PRO A 55 -4.49 -11.35 1.20
C PRO A 55 -4.40 -11.67 -0.30
N ASP A 56 -5.30 -12.53 -0.78
CA ASP A 56 -5.49 -12.74 -2.23
C ASP A 56 -6.04 -11.46 -2.91
N ALA A 57 -5.74 -11.30 -4.20
CA ALA A 57 -6.17 -10.17 -5.01
C ALA A 57 -7.70 -9.96 -4.96
N LYS A 58 -8.50 -11.04 -4.97
CA LYS A 58 -9.97 -10.92 -4.88
C LYS A 58 -10.41 -10.40 -3.52
N THR A 59 -9.77 -10.85 -2.44
CA THR A 59 -10.07 -10.39 -1.08
C THR A 59 -9.70 -8.91 -0.92
N MET A 60 -8.55 -8.50 -1.46
CA MET A 60 -8.15 -7.10 -1.45
C MET A 60 -9.11 -6.21 -2.27
N ALA A 61 -9.56 -6.67 -3.44
CA ALA A 61 -10.53 -5.94 -4.25
C ALA A 61 -11.87 -5.75 -3.52
N ARG A 62 -12.37 -6.79 -2.86
CA ARG A 62 -13.58 -6.69 -2.02
C ARG A 62 -13.39 -5.71 -0.86
N ALA A 63 -12.24 -5.78 -0.18
CA ALA A 63 -11.93 -4.88 0.93
C ALA A 63 -11.80 -3.41 0.46
N ALA A 64 -11.26 -3.18 -0.74
CA ALA A 64 -11.18 -1.87 -1.37
C ALA A 64 -12.57 -1.30 -1.68
N LEU A 65 -13.45 -2.08 -2.32
CA LEU A 65 -14.81 -1.66 -2.65
C LEU A 65 -15.66 -1.37 -1.40
N ALA A 66 -15.46 -2.12 -0.31
CA ALA A 66 -16.14 -1.89 0.95
C ALA A 66 -15.80 -0.53 1.62
N ARG A 67 -14.81 0.21 1.10
CA ARG A 67 -14.44 1.55 1.59
C ARG A 67 -15.03 2.69 0.77
N VAL A 68 -15.69 2.40 -0.35
CA VAL A 68 -16.38 3.42 -1.15
C VAL A 68 -17.50 4.03 -0.30
N GLY A 69 -17.66 5.35 -0.33
CA GLY A 69 -18.63 6.09 0.46
C GLY A 69 -18.24 6.28 1.93
N CYS A 70 -16.99 5.98 2.34
CA CYS A 70 -16.57 6.15 3.73
C CYS A 70 -16.23 7.60 4.12
N GLY A 71 -16.28 8.53 3.16
CA GLY A 71 -16.03 9.96 3.40
C GLY A 71 -14.57 10.30 3.71
N ARG A 72 -13.64 9.37 3.46
CA ARG A 72 -12.19 9.57 3.63
C ARG A 72 -11.49 9.52 2.29
N THR A 73 -10.57 10.45 2.06
CA THR A 73 -9.82 10.52 0.81
C THR A 73 -8.74 9.45 0.66
N THR A 74 -8.09 9.04 1.76
CA THR A 74 -7.03 8.02 1.74
C THR A 74 -7.29 6.97 2.82
N VAL A 75 -7.34 5.69 2.44
CA VAL A 75 -7.61 4.59 3.36
C VAL A 75 -6.67 3.41 3.15
N ILE A 76 -6.48 2.62 4.21
CA ILE A 76 -5.89 1.28 4.09
C ILE A 76 -7.07 0.31 3.89
N GLY A 77 -7.17 -0.28 2.70
CA GLY A 77 -8.35 -1.05 2.31
C GLY A 77 -8.59 -2.27 3.20
N TYR A 78 -7.52 -3.02 3.49
CA TYR A 78 -7.58 -4.26 4.25
C TYR A 78 -7.18 -4.06 5.72
N TRP A 79 -7.97 -4.63 6.64
CA TRP A 79 -7.82 -4.39 8.08
C TRP A 79 -6.49 -4.91 8.64
N ALA A 80 -5.97 -6.05 8.16
CA ALA A 80 -4.71 -6.60 8.67
C ALA A 80 -3.52 -5.73 8.23
N HIS A 81 -3.59 -5.13 7.03
CA HIS A 81 -2.63 -4.10 6.62
C HIS A 81 -2.73 -2.86 7.51
N ALA A 82 -3.94 -2.47 7.91
CA ALA A 82 -4.13 -1.35 8.84
C ALA A 82 -3.51 -1.66 10.22
N LEU A 83 -3.68 -2.89 10.72
CA LEU A 83 -3.04 -3.35 11.95
C LEU A 83 -1.52 -3.34 11.85
N GLN A 84 -0.96 -3.83 10.73
CA GLN A 84 0.48 -3.82 10.48
C GLN A 84 1.06 -2.40 10.46
N VAL A 85 0.36 -1.47 9.79
CA VAL A 85 0.76 -0.06 9.72
C VAL A 85 0.64 0.61 11.10
N ALA A 86 -0.43 0.34 11.84
CA ALA A 86 -0.61 0.85 13.20
C ALA A 86 0.52 0.35 14.13
N GLY A 87 0.84 -0.93 14.08
CA GLY A 87 1.96 -1.51 14.85
C GLY A 87 3.30 -0.85 14.51
N LEU A 88 3.56 -0.58 13.24
CA LEU A 88 4.77 0.12 12.82
C LEU A 88 4.80 1.57 13.32
N HIS A 89 3.67 2.30 13.29
CA HIS A 89 3.59 3.68 13.78
C HIS A 89 3.76 3.80 15.29
N LEU A 90 3.36 2.78 16.06
CA LEU A 90 3.54 2.73 17.51
C LEU A 90 4.98 2.38 17.92
N ALA A 91 5.75 1.73 17.05
CA ALA A 91 7.12 1.36 17.35
C ALA A 91 8.06 2.59 17.39
N PRO A 92 9.11 2.59 18.23
CA PRO A 92 10.16 3.62 18.21
C PRO A 92 10.83 3.73 16.83
N LYS A 93 11.23 4.95 16.44
CA LYS A 93 11.88 5.23 15.14
C LYS A 93 13.03 4.29 14.79
N LEU A 94 13.87 3.94 15.77
CA LEU A 94 14.99 3.03 15.59
C LEU A 94 14.54 1.64 15.10
N ILE A 95 13.42 1.14 15.63
CA ILE A 95 12.85 -0.16 15.24
C ILE A 95 12.24 -0.04 13.85
N GLN A 96 11.52 1.05 13.56
CA GLN A 96 10.95 1.30 12.23
C GLN A 96 12.04 1.31 11.15
N GLU A 97 13.13 2.05 11.38
CA GLU A 97 14.24 2.16 10.44
C GLU A 97 14.94 0.82 10.23
N ARG A 98 15.27 0.11 11.31
CA ARG A 98 15.89 -1.23 11.21
C ARG A 98 14.99 -2.22 10.47
N SER A 99 13.70 -2.23 10.79
CA SER A 99 12.71 -3.07 10.11
C SER A 99 12.67 -2.75 8.62
N MET A 100 12.61 -1.46 8.26
CA MET A 100 12.58 -1.03 6.86
C MET A 100 13.86 -1.44 6.12
N GLN A 101 15.04 -1.17 6.69
CA GLN A 101 16.33 -1.56 6.11
C GLN A 101 16.41 -3.07 5.89
N ASN A 102 15.91 -3.87 6.83
CA ASN A 102 15.88 -5.33 6.69
C ASN A 102 14.98 -5.77 5.53
N VAL A 103 13.78 -5.21 5.40
CA VAL A 103 12.87 -5.53 4.28
C VAL A 103 13.50 -5.14 2.95
N ILE A 104 14.09 -3.94 2.85
CA ILE A 104 14.77 -3.46 1.64
C ILE A 104 15.93 -4.39 1.28
N ARG A 105 16.75 -4.77 2.26
CA ARG A 105 17.88 -5.68 2.07
C ARG A 105 17.44 -7.05 1.57
N THR A 106 16.37 -7.61 2.13
CA THR A 106 15.83 -8.90 1.71
C THR A 106 15.36 -8.85 0.26
N ARG A 107 14.57 -7.83 -0.11
CA ARG A 107 14.09 -7.68 -1.49
C ARG A 107 15.23 -7.44 -2.48
N TRP A 108 16.22 -6.64 -2.09
CA TRP A 108 17.40 -6.42 -2.92
C TRP A 108 18.14 -7.74 -3.21
N LYS A 109 18.31 -8.61 -2.20
CA LYS A 109 18.92 -9.92 -2.39
C LYS A 109 18.07 -10.81 -3.30
N THR A 110 16.76 -10.82 -3.14
CA THR A 110 15.85 -11.60 -4.00
C THR A 110 15.93 -11.12 -5.45
N ASP A 111 15.87 -9.81 -5.71
CA ASP A 111 16.00 -9.24 -7.06
C ASP A 111 17.34 -9.65 -7.70
N GLN A 112 18.44 -9.60 -6.94
CA GLN A 112 19.78 -10.02 -7.41
C GLN A 112 19.88 -11.52 -7.73
N LEU A 113 19.13 -12.37 -7.02
CA LEU A 113 19.08 -13.80 -7.29
C LEU A 113 18.31 -14.07 -8.59
N MET A 114 17.16 -13.41 -8.78
CA MET A 114 16.36 -13.53 -10.01
C MET A 114 17.17 -13.12 -11.24
N MET A 115 17.91 -12.00 -11.16
CA MET A 115 18.77 -11.52 -12.26
C MET A 115 19.93 -12.47 -12.62
N LYS A 116 20.33 -13.37 -11.71
CA LYS A 116 21.41 -14.35 -11.95
C LYS A 116 20.89 -15.68 -12.49
N SER A 117 19.58 -15.93 -12.38
CA SER A 117 18.92 -17.15 -12.87
C SER A 117 18.31 -16.99 -14.26
N GLU A 118 18.37 -15.79 -14.85
CA GLU A 118 18.01 -15.46 -16.23
C GLU A 118 19.26 -15.39 -17.10
#